data_AF-A0A4S2BQ67-F1
#
_entry.id   AF-A0A4S2BQ67-F1
#
_cell.length_a   1.000
_cell.length_b   1.000
_cell.length_c   1.000
_cell.angle_alpha   90.00
_cell.angle_beta   90.00
_cell.angle_gamma   90.00
#
_symmetry.space_group_name_H-M   'P 1'
#
loop_
_entity.id
_entity.type
_entity.pdbx_description
1 polymer ?
#
loop_
_entity_poly.entity_id
_entity_poly.type
_entity_poly.pdbx_seq_one_letter_code
_entity_poly.pdbx_strand_id
1 'polypeptide(L)'
;MMIKLLAKNNEYYVFAVDYYFYTVNRSTGKILPQEYLVPLLKYGAPYEYGDFTNECSKEYLEEISNKTSDYSKKYIEDLVNIGELPRNEVMPYMIKRYEQILANFNLAIGKQVYKNVKYDPDWIDDLEGL
;
A
#
# COMPACT_ATOMS: atom_id res chain seq x y z
N MET A 1 -8.91 -4.22 -12.26
CA MET A 1 -8.20 -3.16 -11.56
C MET A 1 -8.88 -2.92 -10.23
N MET A 2 -8.18 -3.22 -9.14
CA MET A 2 -8.66 -3.01 -7.78
C MET A 2 -8.03 -1.72 -7.26
N ILE A 3 -8.84 -0.68 -7.02
CA ILE A 3 -8.40 0.55 -6.36
C ILE A 3 -9.22 0.77 -5.09
N LYS A 4 -8.55 1.07 -3.98
CA LYS A 4 -9.19 1.44 -2.71
C LYS A 4 -8.43 2.57 -2.03
N LEU A 5 -9.17 3.55 -1.48
CA LEU A 5 -8.61 4.54 -0.55
C LEU A 5 -8.75 4.02 0.88
N LEU A 6 -7.64 3.58 1.47
CA LEU A 6 -7.64 2.86 2.75
C LEU A 6 -7.37 3.76 3.96
N ALA A 7 -6.69 4.88 3.75
CA ALA A 7 -6.48 5.86 4.81
C ALA A 7 -6.31 7.27 4.26
N LYS A 8 -6.61 8.25 5.11
CA LYS A 8 -6.37 9.66 4.81
C LYS A 8 -5.94 10.43 6.06
N ASN A 9 -5.15 11.47 5.87
CA ASN A 9 -5.00 12.54 6.84
C ASN A 9 -5.12 13.89 6.10
N ASN A 10 -4.82 15.01 6.74
CA ASN A 10 -4.95 16.32 6.11
C ASN A 10 -4.09 16.51 4.86
N GLU A 11 -2.98 15.79 4.73
CA GLU A 11 -1.99 15.99 3.67
C GLU A 11 -1.93 14.84 2.66
N TYR A 12 -2.24 13.62 3.08
CA TYR A 12 -1.98 12.41 2.32
C TYR A 12 -3.18 11.46 2.26
N TYR A 13 -3.28 10.78 1.13
CA TYR A 13 -4.09 9.60 0.90
C TYR A 13 -3.19 8.37 0.80
N VAL A 14 -3.68 7.23 1.29
CA VAL A 14 -3.05 5.92 1.03
C VAL A 14 -4.00 5.08 0.19
N PHE A 15 -3.63 4.88 -1.07
CA PHE A 15 -4.34 4.03 -2.00
C PHE A 15 -3.72 2.63 -2.04
N ALA A 16 -4.56 1.61 -2.12
CA ALA A 16 -4.19 0.30 -2.64
C ALA A 16 -4.64 0.22 -4.10
N VAL A 17 -3.70 -0.02 -5.03
CA VAL A 17 -3.98 -0.23 -6.47
C VAL A 17 -3.31 -1.52 -6.91
N ASP A 18 -4.08 -2.48 -7.41
CA ASP A 18 -3.62 -3.78 -7.96
C ASP A 18 -2.51 -4.43 -7.11
N TYR A 19 -2.79 -4.60 -5.82
CA TYR A 19 -1.89 -5.23 -4.82
C TYR A 19 -0.64 -4.41 -4.47
N TYR A 20 -0.67 -3.11 -4.66
CA TYR A 20 0.40 -2.21 -4.24
C TYR A 20 -0.11 -0.97 -3.52
N PHE A 21 0.65 -0.49 -2.54
CA PHE A 21 0.30 0.68 -1.76
C PHE A 21 0.98 1.91 -2.30
N TYR A 22 0.23 2.99 -2.43
CA TYR A 22 0.69 4.28 -2.91
C TYR A 22 0.29 5.36 -1.93
N THR A 23 1.26 6.17 -1.53
CA THR A 23 0.97 7.40 -0.79
C THR A 23 0.85 8.54 -1.78
N VAL A 24 -0.26 9.27 -1.72
CA VAL A 24 -0.57 10.36 -2.63
C VAL A 24 -0.78 11.64 -1.82
N ASN A 25 -0.06 12.70 -2.18
CA ASN A 25 -0.31 14.02 -1.58
C ASN A 25 -1.65 14.58 -2.10
N ARG A 26 -2.53 14.98 -1.18
CA ARG A 26 -3.92 15.36 -1.47
C ARG A 26 -4.03 16.62 -2.33
N SER A 27 -3.17 17.60 -2.11
CA SER A 27 -3.24 18.90 -2.80
C SER A 27 -2.60 18.87 -4.18
N THR A 28 -1.57 18.05 -4.37
CA THR A 28 -0.80 18.00 -5.61
C THR A 28 -1.08 16.77 -6.47
N GLY A 29 -1.71 15.73 -5.91
CA GLY A 29 -1.87 14.44 -6.58
C GLY A 29 -0.54 13.73 -6.87
N LYS A 30 0.55 14.16 -6.23
CA LYS A 30 1.89 13.57 -6.39
C LYS A 30 1.96 12.23 -5.64
N ILE A 31 2.41 11.19 -6.33
CA ILE A 31 2.72 9.89 -5.72
C ILE A 31 4.10 9.98 -5.05
N LEU A 32 4.17 9.56 -3.78
CA LEU A 32 5.41 9.43 -3.05
C LEU A 32 6.00 8.02 -3.22
N PRO A 33 7.33 7.87 -3.19
CA PRO A 33 7.98 6.56 -3.17
C PRO A 33 7.50 5.69 -2.00
N GLN A 34 7.48 4.36 -2.18
CA GLN A 34 6.94 3.42 -1.19
C GLN A 34 7.64 3.51 0.18
N GLU A 35 8.94 3.83 0.20
CA GLU A 35 9.74 4.04 1.42
C GLU A 35 9.17 5.12 2.35
N TYR A 36 8.36 6.07 1.84
CA TYR A 36 7.71 7.10 2.64
C TYR A 36 6.48 6.58 3.39
N LEU A 37 5.92 5.45 2.98
CA LEU A 37 4.72 4.89 3.61
C LEU A 37 4.97 4.58 5.08
N VAL A 38 6.05 3.86 5.41
CA VAL A 38 6.34 3.44 6.79
C VAL A 38 6.60 4.64 7.72
N PRO A 39 7.47 5.61 7.40
CA PRO A 39 7.66 6.80 8.22
C PRO A 39 6.40 7.64 8.37
N LEU A 40 5.58 7.80 7.32
CA LEU A 40 4.33 8.55 7.42
C LEU A 40 3.32 7.88 8.34
N LEU A 41 3.28 6.55 8.34
CA LEU A 41 2.41 5.79 9.24
C LEU A 41 2.88 5.81 10.69
N LYS A 42 4.20 5.77 10.92
CA LYS A 42 4.79 5.70 12.26
C LYS A 42 4.95 7.07 12.94
N TYR A 43 5.28 8.10 12.15
CA TYR A 43 5.70 9.41 12.64
C TYR A 43 4.86 10.57 12.07
N GLY A 44 3.89 10.30 11.18
CA GLY A 44 3.02 11.33 10.61
C GLY A 44 1.84 11.72 11.50
N ALA A 45 1.03 12.65 11.00
CA ALA A 45 -0.25 13.02 11.61
C ALA A 45 -1.22 11.83 11.64
N PRO A 46 -2.14 11.73 12.63
CA PRO A 46 -3.03 10.59 12.78
C PRO A 46 -3.85 10.38 11.49
N TYR A 47 -3.69 9.20 10.90
CA TYR A 47 -4.49 8.77 9.76
C TYR A 47 -5.85 8.27 10.24
N GLU A 48 -6.90 8.68 9.54
CA GLU A 48 -8.19 8.02 9.58
C GLU A 48 -8.12 6.78 8.68
N TYR A 49 -8.54 5.63 9.21
CA TYR A 49 -8.55 4.35 8.50
C TYR A 49 -9.98 3.91 8.19
N GLY A 50 -10.21 3.42 6.97
CA GLY A 50 -11.52 3.01 6.49
C GLY A 50 -11.54 2.84 4.97
N ASP A 51 -12.70 2.48 4.42
CA ASP A 51 -12.90 2.49 2.96
C ASP A 51 -13.49 3.85 2.55
N PHE A 52 -12.64 4.75 2.09
CA PHE A 52 -13.01 6.09 1.64
C PHE A 52 -13.08 6.20 0.12
N THR A 53 -13.08 5.07 -0.58
CA THR A 53 -13.04 5.04 -2.06
C THR A 53 -14.20 5.83 -2.66
N ASN A 54 -15.38 5.77 -2.02
CA ASN A 54 -16.58 6.49 -2.43
C ASN A 54 -16.51 8.02 -2.23
N GLU A 55 -15.51 8.53 -1.53
CA GLU A 55 -15.28 9.99 -1.41
C GLU A 55 -14.58 10.57 -2.64
N CYS A 56 -13.96 9.71 -3.46
CA CYS A 56 -13.26 10.11 -4.67
C CYS A 56 -14.20 10.06 -5.88
N SER A 57 -14.08 11.03 -6.78
CA SER A 57 -14.74 10.92 -8.08
C SER A 57 -14.11 9.81 -8.91
N LYS A 58 -14.87 9.30 -9.88
CA LYS A 58 -14.38 8.24 -10.77
C LYS A 58 -13.17 8.71 -11.58
N GLU A 59 -13.21 9.96 -12.05
CA GLU A 59 -12.13 10.58 -12.83
C GLU A 59 -10.83 10.66 -12.02
N TYR A 60 -10.93 11.02 -10.73
CA TYR A 60 -9.77 11.05 -9.85
C TYR A 60 -9.17 9.66 -9.61
N LEU A 61 -10.02 8.64 -9.40
CA LEU A 61 -9.56 7.25 -9.26
C LEU A 61 -8.88 6.74 -10.54
N GLU A 62 -9.40 7.09 -11.71
CA GLU A 62 -8.78 6.77 -13.00
C GLU A 62 -7.43 7.48 -13.18
N GLU A 63 -7.31 8.74 -12.77
CA GLU A 63 -6.05 9.49 -12.79
C GLU A 63 -4.98 8.82 -11.90
N ILE A 64 -5.33 8.49 -10.66
CA ILE A 64 -4.42 7.82 -9.72
C ILE A 64 -3.99 6.46 -10.27
N SER A 65 -4.94 5.68 -10.80
CA SER A 65 -4.63 4.41 -11.46
C SER A 65 -3.61 4.58 -12.59
N ASN A 66 -3.85 5.53 -13.50
CA ASN A 66 -2.97 5.73 -14.65
C ASN A 66 -1.55 6.12 -14.21
N LYS A 67 -1.44 7.05 -13.24
CA LYS A 67 -0.17 7.50 -12.68
C LYS A 67 0.60 6.40 -11.92
N THR A 68 -0.12 5.45 -11.33
CA THR A 68 0.49 4.35 -10.54
C THR A 68 0.81 3.11 -11.39
N SER A 69 0.15 2.95 -12.55
CA SER A 69 0.25 1.74 -13.38
C SER A 69 1.66 1.41 -13.88
N ASP A 70 2.54 2.42 -14.04
CA ASP A 70 3.92 2.21 -14.49
C ASP A 70 4.87 1.82 -13.35
N TYR A 71 4.56 2.22 -12.10
CA TYR A 71 5.37 1.89 -10.94
C TYR A 71 5.26 0.41 -10.57
N SER A 72 4.04 -0.14 -10.51
CA SER A 72 3.83 -1.57 -10.23
C SER A 72 4.41 -2.46 -11.31
N LYS A 73 4.28 -2.07 -12.59
CA LYS A 73 4.87 -2.81 -13.72
C LYS A 73 6.39 -2.86 -13.61
N LYS A 74 7.04 -1.72 -13.35
CA LYS A 74 8.50 -1.67 -13.22
C LYS A 74 9.00 -2.54 -12.05
N TYR A 75 8.36 -2.46 -10.90
CA TYR A 75 8.72 -3.30 -9.74
C TYR A 75 8.57 -4.80 -10.05
N ILE A 76 7.47 -5.18 -10.72
CA ILE A 76 7.24 -6.56 -11.19
C ILE A 76 8.33 -6.99 -12.19
N GLU A 77 8.69 -6.13 -13.13
CA GLU A 77 9.74 -6.41 -14.12
C GLU A 77 11.11 -6.55 -13.45
N ASP A 78 11.43 -5.69 -12.48
CA ASP A 78 12.69 -5.75 -11.75
C ASP A 78 12.83 -7.09 -11.00
N LEU A 79 11.78 -7.55 -10.29
CA LEU A 79 11.76 -8.86 -9.60
C LEU A 79 12.01 -10.04 -10.55
N VAL A 80 11.48 -9.98 -11.77
CA VAL A 80 11.69 -11.03 -12.78
C VAL A 80 13.10 -10.95 -13.37
N ASN A 81 13.56 -9.73 -13.67
CA ASN A 81 14.81 -9.50 -14.41
C ASN A 81 16.06 -9.78 -13.58
N ILE A 82 16.01 -9.58 -12.26
CA ILE A 82 17.12 -9.93 -11.36
C ILE A 82 17.17 -11.43 -11.00
N GLY A 83 16.21 -12.22 -11.50
CA GLY A 83 16.14 -13.65 -11.26
C GLY A 83 15.69 -14.05 -9.87
N GLU A 84 15.18 -13.11 -9.06
CA GLU A 84 14.66 -13.37 -7.72
C GLU A 84 13.39 -14.23 -7.74
N LEU A 85 12.53 -14.04 -8.76
CA LEU A 85 11.25 -14.76 -8.88
C LEU A 85 10.95 -15.20 -10.33
N PRO A 86 10.55 -16.47 -10.55
CA PRO A 86 9.97 -16.90 -11.81
C PRO A 86 8.73 -16.08 -12.18
N ARG A 87 8.55 -15.74 -13.47
CA ARG A 87 7.41 -14.92 -13.92
C ARG A 87 6.04 -15.48 -13.52
N ASN A 88 5.89 -16.81 -13.45
CA ASN A 88 4.67 -17.49 -12.99
C ASN A 88 4.42 -17.39 -11.47
N GLU A 89 5.42 -17.01 -10.68
CA GLU A 89 5.33 -16.88 -9.22
C GLU A 89 5.21 -15.43 -8.73
N VAL A 90 5.44 -14.45 -9.61
CA VAL A 90 5.38 -13.03 -9.24
C VAL A 90 4.00 -12.61 -8.76
N MET A 91 2.92 -13.00 -9.46
CA MET A 91 1.58 -12.59 -9.05
C MET A 91 1.17 -13.18 -7.69
N PRO A 92 1.36 -14.50 -7.42
CA PRO A 92 1.23 -15.06 -6.08
C PRO A 92 2.04 -14.32 -5.02
N TYR A 93 3.30 -13.98 -5.32
CA TYR A 93 4.16 -13.22 -4.42
C TYR A 93 3.58 -11.82 -4.11
N MET A 94 3.14 -11.09 -5.14
CA MET A 94 2.57 -9.74 -5.00
C MET A 94 1.30 -9.74 -4.16
N ILE A 95 0.40 -10.71 -4.37
CA ILE A 95 -0.83 -10.85 -3.57
C ILE A 95 -0.48 -11.13 -2.11
N LYS A 96 0.42 -12.08 -1.85
CA LYS A 96 0.85 -12.42 -0.48
C LYS A 96 1.52 -11.24 0.23
N ARG A 97 2.42 -10.53 -0.47
CA ARG A 97 3.08 -9.32 0.04
C ARG A 97 2.07 -8.21 0.33
N TYR A 98 1.08 -8.02 -0.54
CA TYR A 98 0.01 -7.05 -0.32
C TYR A 98 -0.81 -7.37 0.93
N GLU A 99 -1.23 -8.62 1.12
CA GLU A 99 -1.98 -9.04 2.30
C GLU A 99 -1.20 -8.78 3.60
N GLN A 100 0.11 -9.00 3.57
CA GLN A 100 1.00 -8.71 4.70
C GLN A 100 1.13 -7.21 4.98
N ILE A 101 1.40 -6.40 3.95
CA ILE A 101 1.48 -4.94 4.10
C ILE A 101 0.14 -4.41 4.60
N LEU A 102 -0.99 -4.93 4.09
CA LEU A 102 -2.33 -4.58 4.57
C LEU A 102 -2.54 -4.95 6.04
N ALA A 103 -2.10 -6.13 6.47
CA ALA A 103 -2.18 -6.52 7.88
C ALA A 103 -1.34 -5.61 8.79
N ASN A 104 -0.11 -5.29 8.39
CA ASN A 104 0.78 -4.38 9.11
C ASN A 104 0.21 -2.95 9.16
N PHE A 105 -0.33 -2.48 8.05
CA PHE A 105 -1.02 -1.20 7.94
C PHE A 105 -2.20 -1.12 8.90
N ASN A 106 -3.01 -2.19 8.96
CA ASN A 106 -4.15 -2.30 9.87
C ASN A 106 -3.72 -2.35 11.34
N LEU A 107 -2.59 -2.95 11.67
CA LEU A 107 -2.03 -2.96 13.02
C LEU A 107 -1.50 -1.59 13.44
N ALA A 108 -0.79 -0.91 12.53
CA ALA A 108 -0.16 0.38 12.80
C ALA A 108 -1.21 1.50 13.00
N ILE A 109 -2.19 1.60 12.10
CA ILE A 109 -3.22 2.65 12.16
C ILE A 109 -4.42 2.20 13.01
N GLY A 110 -4.80 0.93 12.92
CA GLY A 110 -6.02 0.38 13.50
C GLY A 110 -5.88 -0.20 14.90
N LYS A 111 -5.01 0.33 15.77
CA LYS A 111 -4.78 -0.13 17.17
C LYS A 111 -6.05 -0.35 18.02
N GLN A 112 -7.24 0.06 17.57
CA GLN A 112 -8.52 -0.21 18.22
C GLN A 112 -9.42 -1.30 17.58
N VAL A 113 -9.16 -1.79 16.35
CA VAL A 113 -10.16 -2.56 15.59
C VAL A 113 -9.87 -4.07 15.48
N TYR A 114 -8.61 -4.54 15.47
CA TYR A 114 -8.32 -5.93 15.09
C TYR A 114 -7.42 -6.68 16.09
N LYS A 115 -8.04 -7.29 17.11
CA LYS A 115 -7.40 -8.29 18.00
C LYS A 115 -7.34 -9.72 17.43
N ASN A 116 -7.87 -9.97 16.22
CA ASN A 116 -8.19 -11.33 15.76
C ASN A 116 -7.63 -11.74 14.38
N VAL A 117 -6.61 -11.06 13.84
CA VAL A 117 -5.98 -11.48 12.58
C VAL A 117 -4.83 -12.45 12.89
N LYS A 118 -4.87 -13.67 12.34
CA LYS A 118 -3.77 -14.63 12.43
C LYS A 118 -2.60 -14.13 11.58
N TYR A 119 -1.46 -13.93 12.22
CA TYR A 119 -0.21 -13.47 11.60
C TYR A 119 0.86 -14.55 11.72
N ASP A 120 1.74 -14.62 10.73
CA ASP A 120 2.90 -15.52 10.72
C ASP A 120 4.16 -14.71 11.09
N PRO A 121 4.71 -14.92 12.30
CA PRO A 121 5.85 -14.17 12.82
C PRO A 121 7.19 -14.51 12.15
N ASP A 122 7.28 -15.61 11.40
CA ASP A 122 8.55 -16.12 10.87
C ASP A 122 9.04 -15.39 9.60
N TRP A 123 8.32 -14.34 9.15
CA TRP A 123 8.70 -13.47 8.03
C TRP A 123 8.92 -12.01 8.47
N ILE A 124 9.06 -11.76 9.77
CA ILE A 124 9.58 -10.50 10.30
C ILE A 124 11.09 -10.51 10.12
N ASP A 125 11.59 -10.08 8.96
CA ASP A 125 13.03 -9.80 8.83
C ASP A 125 13.33 -8.32 8.50
N ASP A 126 12.33 -7.46 8.27
CA ASP A 126 12.56 -6.03 7.99
C ASP A 126 11.66 -5.07 8.81
N LEU A 127 11.13 -5.54 9.94
CA LEU A 127 10.42 -4.71 10.93
C LEU A 127 11.03 -4.80 12.34
N GLU A 128 12.26 -5.30 12.46
CA GLU A 128 13.09 -5.11 13.66
C GLU A 128 13.41 -3.60 13.81
N GLY A 129 12.49 -2.89 14.45
CA GLY A 129 12.56 -1.45 14.61
C GLY A 129 11.22 -0.74 14.70
N LEU A 130 10.09 -1.46 14.76
CA LEU A 130 8.82 -0.91 15.25
C LEU A 130 8.94 -0.35 16.67
#